data_AF-A0A2E5T072-F1
#
_entry.id   AF-A0A2E5T072-F1
#
_cell.length_a   1.000
_cell.length_b   1.000
_cell.length_c   1.000
_cell.angle_alpha   90.00
_cell.angle_beta   90.00
_cell.angle_gamma   90.00
#
_symmetry.space_group_name_H-M   'P 1'
#
loop_
_entity.id
_entity.type
_entity.pdbx_description
1 polymer ?
#
loop_
_entity_poly.entity_id
_entity_poly.type
_entity_poly.pdbx_seq_one_letter_code
_entity_poly.pdbx_strand_id
1 'polypeptide(L)'
;MNKKLSSLETLFYMVIFLLCLAGFIYFLLSVLQGNTGSLIGLIFTLVLGGASLYQSYINFMDNKVGPQTLTGKIDYIWKSHGIFSMGKSSYFKINNKIFLIQNELIKEISKENDIKIIYMPFSKTIISLEKI
;
A
#
# COMPACT_ATOMS: atom_id res chain seq x y z
N MET A 1 -9.34 -0.42 -11.84
CA MET A 1 -7.89 -0.13 -12.01
C MET A 1 -7.41 -0.82 -13.29
N ASN A 2 -6.76 -0.09 -14.20
CA ASN A 2 -6.34 -0.62 -15.50
C ASN A 2 -5.16 -1.59 -15.28
N LYS A 3 -5.23 -2.86 -15.73
CA LYS A 3 -4.15 -3.86 -15.52
C LYS A 3 -2.78 -3.35 -15.97
N LYS A 4 -2.76 -2.54 -17.04
CA LYS A 4 -1.56 -1.90 -17.58
C LYS A 4 -0.91 -0.90 -16.61
N LEU A 5 -1.70 -0.20 -15.81
CA LEU A 5 -1.21 0.77 -14.83
C LEU A 5 -0.58 0.06 -13.63
N SER A 6 -1.23 -0.97 -13.10
CA SER A 6 -0.68 -1.74 -11.97
C SER A 6 0.59 -2.52 -12.34
N SER A 7 0.69 -3.02 -13.57
CA SER A 7 1.93 -3.65 -14.04
C SER A 7 3.09 -2.65 -14.14
N LEU A 8 2.82 -1.39 -14.50
CA LEU A 8 3.83 -0.34 -14.53
C LEU A 8 4.32 0.00 -13.12
N GLU A 9 3.42 0.06 -12.14
CA GLU A 9 3.79 0.28 -10.74
C GLU A 9 4.67 -0.84 -10.19
N THR A 10 4.34 -2.10 -10.45
CA THR A 10 5.20 -3.24 -10.07
C THR A 10 6.61 -3.11 -10.67
N LEU A 11 6.70 -2.79 -11.97
CA LEU A 11 7.99 -2.60 -12.63
C LEU A 11 8.77 -1.42 -12.03
N PHE A 12 8.09 -0.31 -11.76
CA PHE A 12 8.70 0.86 -11.15
C PHE A 12 9.35 0.55 -9.80
N TYR A 13 8.62 -0.11 -8.89
CA TYR A 13 9.16 -0.49 -7.58
C TYR A 13 10.27 -1.56 -7.68
N MET A 14 10.21 -2.46 -8.67
CA MET A 14 11.33 -3.38 -8.94
C MET A 14 12.59 -2.65 -9.40
N VAL A 15 12.47 -1.66 -10.28
CA VAL A 15 13.62 -0.88 -10.75
C VAL A 15 14.26 -0.12 -9.58
N ILE A 16 13.44 0.51 -8.73
CA ILE A 16 13.95 1.19 -7.52
C ILE A 16 14.64 0.20 -6.59
N PHE A 17 14.07 -0.99 -6.37
CA PHE A 17 14.71 -2.04 -5.57
C PHE A 17 16.10 -2.42 -6.12
N LEU A 18 16.22 -2.61 -7.43
CA LEU A 18 17.50 -2.93 -8.07
C LEU A 18 18.54 -1.81 -7.90
N LEU A 19 18.11 -0.54 -8.01
CA LEU A 19 18.98 0.61 -7.75
C LEU A 19 19.42 0.67 -6.28
N CYS A 20 18.50 0.41 -5.35
CA CYS A 20 18.81 0.33 -3.92
C CYS A 20 19.79 -0.82 -3.62
N LEU A 21 19.64 -1.97 -4.29
CA LEU A 21 20.55 -3.10 -4.15
C LEU A 21 21.96 -2.76 -4.63
N ALA A 22 22.09 -2.09 -5.78
CA ALA A 22 23.38 -1.61 -6.27
C ALA A 22 24.03 -0.61 -5.29
N GLY A 23 23.25 0.34 -4.78
CA GLY A 23 23.69 1.27 -3.74
C GLY A 23 24.11 0.57 -2.45
N PHE A 24 23.34 -0.43 -2.01
CA PHE A 24 23.66 -1.24 -0.83
C PHE A 24 25.00 -1.96 -0.99
N ILE A 25 25.26 -2.59 -2.14
CA ILE A 25 26.55 -3.24 -2.43
C ILE A 25 27.70 -2.23 -2.36
N TYR A 26 27.53 -1.05 -2.96
CA TYR A 26 28.54 0.01 -2.91
C TYR A 26 28.84 0.47 -1.48
N PHE A 27 27.81 0.77 -0.68
CA PHE A 27 27.99 1.18 0.72
C PHE A 27 28.58 0.06 1.58
N LEU A 28 28.19 -1.20 1.34
CA LEU A 28 28.76 -2.37 2.03
C LEU A 28 30.26 -2.50 1.76
N LEU A 29 30.69 -2.39 0.50
CA LEU A 29 32.11 -2.42 0.14
C LEU A 29 32.86 -1.26 0.79
N SER A 30 32.27 -0.06 0.83
CA SER A 30 32.87 1.11 1.47
C SER A 30 33.04 0.92 2.99
N VAL A 31 32.05 0.33 3.68
CA VAL A 31 32.15 -0.01 5.11
C VAL A 31 33.23 -1.06 5.35
N LEU A 32 33.32 -2.09 4.49
CA LEU A 32 34.36 -3.12 4.58
C LEU A 32 35.78 -2.57 4.35
N GLN A 33 35.92 -1.48 3.59
CA GLN A 33 37.17 -0.74 3.41
C GLN A 33 37.50 0.20 4.60
N GLY A 34 36.69 0.21 5.66
CA GLY A 34 36.91 1.00 6.86
C GLY A 34 36.25 2.38 6.86
N ASN A 35 35.46 2.73 5.84
CA ASN A 35 34.70 3.98 5.83
C ASN A 35 33.40 3.84 6.64
N THR A 36 33.47 4.14 7.93
CA THR A 36 32.33 4.07 8.85
C THR A 36 31.21 5.07 8.52
N GLY A 37 31.50 6.17 7.82
CA GLY A 37 30.51 7.14 7.35
C GLY A 37 29.49 6.54 6.37
N SER A 38 29.86 5.46 5.68
CA SER A 38 29.00 4.74 4.74
C SER A 38 27.90 3.90 5.40
N LEU A 39 27.94 3.70 6.73
CA LEU A 39 26.91 2.96 7.48
C LEU A 39 25.52 3.58 7.31
N ILE A 40 25.44 4.92 7.27
CA ILE A 40 24.16 5.62 7.10
C ILE A 40 23.56 5.30 5.73
N GLY A 41 24.37 5.36 4.67
CA GLY A 41 23.95 4.99 3.32
C GLY A 41 23.51 3.53 3.22
N LEU A 42 24.19 2.64 3.95
CA LEU A 42 23.85 1.21 4.00
C LEU A 42 22.47 0.99 4.65
N ILE A 43 22.20 1.60 5.80
CA ILE A 43 20.91 1.50 6.48
C ILE A 43 19.79 2.10 5.61
N PHE A 44 20.04 3.26 5.01
CA PHE A 44 19.06 3.95 4.19
C PHE A 44 18.67 3.14 2.94
N THR A 45 19.66 2.60 2.23
CA THR A 45 19.43 1.74 1.06
C THR A 45 18.74 0.42 1.44
N LEU A 46 19.01 -0.13 2.62
CA LEU A 46 18.32 -1.32 3.13
C LEU A 46 16.83 -1.05 3.38
N VAL A 47 16.51 0.05 4.07
CA VAL A 47 15.11 0.42 4.38
C VAL A 47 14.32 0.71 3.11
N LEU A 48 14.88 1.54 2.21
CA LEU A 48 14.23 1.87 0.94
C LEU A 48 14.10 0.65 0.03
N GLY A 49 15.14 -0.18 -0.07
CA GLY A 49 15.12 -1.42 -0.83
C GLY A 49 14.06 -2.39 -0.31
N GLY A 50 14.02 -2.61 1.00
CA GLY A 50 13.01 -3.45 1.64
C GLY A 50 11.58 -2.95 1.40
N ALA A 51 11.35 -1.65 1.55
CA ALA A 51 10.04 -1.04 1.30
C ALA A 51 9.60 -1.19 -0.16
N SER A 52 10.51 -0.96 -1.11
CA SER A 52 10.23 -1.09 -2.55
C SER A 52 9.94 -2.52 -2.95
N LEU A 53 10.71 -3.49 -2.41
CA LEU A 53 10.48 -4.91 -2.64
C LEU A 53 9.12 -5.36 -2.09
N TYR A 54 8.78 -4.92 -0.88
CA TYR A 54 7.49 -5.21 -0.27
C TYR A 54 6.32 -4.65 -1.08
N GLN A 55 6.42 -3.41 -1.56
CA GLN A 55 5.38 -2.80 -2.38
C GLN A 55 5.24 -3.51 -3.74
N SER A 56 6.35 -3.88 -4.37
CA SER A 56 6.36 -4.68 -5.59
C SER A 56 5.66 -6.03 -5.40
N TYR A 57 5.95 -6.72 -4.29
CA TYR A 57 5.30 -7.98 -3.94
C TYR A 57 3.78 -7.84 -3.78
N ILE A 58 3.32 -6.81 -3.07
CA ILE A 58 1.88 -6.53 -2.92
C ILE A 58 1.24 -6.32 -4.30
N ASN A 59 1.82 -5.45 -5.12
CA ASN A 59 1.27 -5.14 -6.44
C ASN A 59 1.27 -6.38 -7.36
N PHE A 60 2.30 -7.22 -7.29
CA PHE A 60 2.36 -8.47 -8.03
C PHE A 60 1.24 -9.43 -7.60
N MET A 61 1.04 -9.61 -6.29
CA MET A 61 0.00 -10.48 -5.77
C MET A 61 -1.41 -9.98 -6.08
N ASP A 62 -1.64 -8.67 -5.98
CA ASP A 62 -2.92 -8.06 -6.38
C ASP A 62 -3.20 -8.24 -7.88
N ASN A 63 -2.17 -8.13 -8.74
CA ASN A 63 -2.32 -8.40 -10.17
C ASN A 63 -2.63 -9.87 -10.47
N LYS A 64 -2.08 -10.79 -9.68
CA LYS A 64 -2.29 -12.23 -9.85
C LYS A 64 -3.67 -12.67 -9.40
N VAL A 65 -4.11 -12.22 -8.23
CA VAL A 65 -5.41 -12.63 -7.63
C VAL A 65 -6.57 -11.84 -8.22
N GLY A 66 -6.34 -10.57 -8.56
CA GLY A 66 -7.36 -9.66 -9.03
C GLY A 66 -8.34 -9.20 -7.94
N PRO A 67 -9.34 -8.40 -8.31
CA PRO A 67 -10.31 -7.85 -7.37
C PRO A 67 -11.17 -8.93 -6.73
N GLN A 68 -11.40 -8.81 -5.42
CA GLN A 68 -12.35 -9.63 -4.68
C GLN A 68 -13.57 -8.80 -4.27
N THR A 69 -14.71 -9.46 -4.19
CA THR A 69 -15.95 -8.85 -3.70
C THR A 69 -16.24 -9.33 -2.29
N LEU A 70 -16.62 -8.42 -1.41
CA LEU A 70 -17.06 -8.73 -0.05
C LEU A 70 -18.36 -7.99 0.23
N THR A 71 -19.37 -8.72 0.72
CA THR A 71 -20.65 -8.17 1.15
C THR A 71 -20.73 -8.20 2.67
N GLY A 72 -21.25 -7.13 3.27
CA GLY A 72 -21.45 -7.05 4.71
C GLY A 72 -21.84 -5.66 5.20
N LYS A 73 -22.05 -5.57 6.52
CA LYS A 73 -22.37 -4.32 7.21
C LYS A 73 -21.09 -3.61 7.66
N ILE A 74 -21.14 -2.28 7.72
CA ILE A 74 -20.05 -1.50 8.32
C ILE A 74 -20.14 -1.64 9.83
N ASP A 75 -19.17 -2.34 10.42
CA ASP A 75 -19.07 -2.46 11.88
C ASP A 75 -18.67 -1.12 12.50
N TYR A 76 -17.60 -0.51 11.96
CA TYR A 76 -17.02 0.72 12.50
C TYR A 76 -16.46 1.64 11.42
N ILE A 77 -16.60 2.94 11.67
CA ILE A 77 -16.01 4.03 10.86
C ILE A 77 -15.11 4.84 11.78
N TRP A 78 -13.81 4.86 11.50
CA TRP A 78 -12.86 5.76 12.16
C TRP A 78 -12.47 6.87 11.19
N LYS A 79 -12.52 8.12 11.63
CA LYS A 79 -11.99 9.25 10.86
C LYS A 79 -10.62 9.56 11.39
N SER A 80 -9.58 9.50 10.55
CA SER A 80 -8.29 10.06 10.95
C SER A 80 -8.39 11.59 10.87
N HIS A 81 -8.18 12.26 12.00
CA HIS A 81 -7.80 13.66 11.99
C HIS A 81 -6.28 13.68 11.91
N GLY A 82 -5.74 13.79 10.70
CA GLY A 82 -4.30 13.91 10.51
C GLY A 82 -3.76 15.14 11.25
N ILE A 83 -2.74 14.95 12.09
CA ILE A 83 -1.94 16.03 12.69
C ILE A 83 -1.13 16.75 11.60
N PHE A 84 -0.89 16.08 10.47
CA PHE A 84 -0.34 16.64 9.25
C PHE A 84 -1.34 16.44 8.11
N SER A 85 -1.56 17.51 7.33
CA SER A 85 -2.54 17.69 6.25
C SER A 85 -2.36 16.76 5.03
N MET A 86 -2.10 15.47 5.22
CA MET A 86 -2.09 14.45 4.17
C MET A 86 -3.43 13.72 4.13
N GLY A 87 -4.48 14.45 3.74
CA GLY A 87 -5.80 13.90 3.40
C GLY A 87 -6.61 13.38 4.59
N LYS A 88 -7.86 13.84 4.72
CA LYS A 88 -8.80 13.22 5.67
C LYS A 88 -9.16 11.83 5.14
N SER A 89 -8.49 10.80 5.64
CA SER A 89 -8.77 9.40 5.33
C SER A 89 -9.66 8.80 6.43
N SER A 90 -10.60 7.96 6.02
CA SER A 90 -11.47 7.23 6.94
C SER A 90 -11.22 5.74 6.81
N TYR A 91 -11.28 5.02 7.91
CA TYR A 91 -11.11 3.59 7.96
C TYR A 91 -12.46 2.92 8.21
N PHE A 92 -12.77 1.90 7.44
CA PHE A 92 -13.95 1.06 7.62
C PHE A 92 -13.56 -0.34 8.07
N LYS A 93 -14.29 -0.88 9.04
CA LYS A 93 -14.23 -2.29 9.42
C LYS A 93 -15.44 -3.04 8.86
N ILE A 94 -15.21 -4.10 8.10
CA ILE A 94 -16.25 -5.04 7.64
C ILE A 94 -15.74 -6.47 7.84
N ASN A 95 -16.52 -7.33 8.50
CA ASN A 95 -16.22 -8.75 8.69
C ASN A 95 -14.77 -8.98 9.17
N ASN A 96 -14.33 -8.17 10.14
CA ASN A 96 -12.98 -8.18 10.72
C ASN A 96 -11.81 -7.71 9.82
N LYS A 97 -12.08 -7.15 8.63
CA LYS A 97 -11.09 -6.52 7.76
C LYS A 97 -11.19 -4.99 7.83
N ILE A 98 -10.05 -4.32 7.89
CA ILE A 98 -9.95 -2.85 7.92
C ILE A 98 -9.53 -2.35 6.54
N PHE A 99 -10.26 -1.36 6.03
CA PHE A 99 -10.01 -0.73 4.74
C PHE A 99 -9.84 0.78 4.90
N LEU A 100 -8.95 1.37 4.11
CA LEU A 100 -8.78 2.82 4.04
C LEU A 100 -9.61 3.37 2.87
N ILE A 101 -10.47 4.34 3.15
CA ILE A 101 -11.40 4.95 2.21
C ILE A 101 -11.14 6.46 2.17
N GLN A 102 -11.13 7.01 0.96
CA GLN A 102 -11.12 8.46 0.76
C GLN A 102 -12.48 9.06 1.17
N ASN A 103 -12.47 10.14 1.95
CA ASN A 103 -13.70 10.74 2.50
C ASN A 103 -14.77 11.12 1.47
N GLU A 104 -14.42 11.30 0.20
CA GLU A 104 -15.36 11.60 -0.87
C GLU A 104 -16.37 10.47 -1.11
N LEU A 105 -15.93 9.20 -1.01
CA LEU A 105 -16.81 8.03 -1.18
C LEU A 105 -17.77 7.85 0.00
N ILE A 106 -17.48 8.42 1.17
CA ILE A 106 -18.21 8.14 2.42
C ILE A 106 -19.48 8.95 2.60
N LYS A 107 -19.61 10.10 1.92
CA LYS A 107 -20.70 11.04 2.19
C LYS A 107 -22.10 10.45 2.00
N GLU A 108 -22.24 9.37 1.24
CA GLU A 108 -23.55 8.79 0.88
C GLU A 108 -23.87 7.45 1.58
N ILE A 109 -22.94 6.89 2.39
CA ILE A 109 -23.10 5.53 2.94
C ILE A 109 -23.37 5.59 4.45
N SER A 110 -24.60 5.25 4.87
CA SER A 110 -24.93 5.04 6.28
C SER A 110 -24.44 3.67 6.78
N LYS A 111 -24.12 3.59 8.09
CA LYS A 111 -23.64 2.36 8.75
C LYS A 111 -24.62 1.18 8.70
N GLU A 112 -25.90 1.46 8.45
CA GLU A 112 -26.98 0.48 8.50
C GLU A 112 -27.20 -0.25 7.17
N ASN A 113 -26.63 0.24 6.07
CA ASN A 113 -26.80 -0.39 4.77
C ASN A 113 -25.90 -1.61 4.65
N ASP A 114 -26.41 -2.65 3.97
CA ASP A 114 -25.56 -3.70 3.43
C ASP A 114 -24.76 -3.13 2.26
N ILE A 115 -23.47 -3.43 2.23
CA ILE A 115 -22.55 -2.87 1.25
C ILE A 115 -21.82 -3.99 0.56
N LYS A 116 -21.63 -3.79 -0.74
CA LYS A 116 -20.74 -4.59 -1.57
C LYS A 116 -19.46 -3.79 -1.83
N ILE A 117 -18.34 -4.29 -1.34
CA ILE A 117 -17.02 -3.72 -1.60
C ILE A 117 -16.29 -4.58 -2.62
N ILE A 118 -15.75 -3.95 -3.65
CA ILE A 118 -14.78 -4.54 -4.56
C ILE A 118 -13.41 -4.00 -4.18
N TYR A 119 -12.48 -4.86 -3.77
CA TYR A 119 -11.17 -4.46 -3.26
C TYR A 119 -10.04 -5.36 -3.77
N MET A 120 -8.81 -4.86 -3.69
CA MET A 120 -7.59 -5.62 -3.93
C MET A 120 -7.15 -6.31 -2.62
N PRO A 121 -6.97 -7.63 -2.60
CA PRO A 121 -6.84 -8.40 -1.36
C PRO A 121 -5.56 -8.13 -0.56
N PHE A 122 -4.42 -7.88 -1.22
CA PHE A 122 -3.13 -7.67 -0.53
C PHE A 122 -2.91 -6.21 -0.16
N SER A 123 -3.13 -5.27 -1.08
CA SER A 123 -3.02 -3.83 -0.77
C SER A 123 -4.18 -3.32 0.09
N LYS A 124 -5.29 -4.07 0.18
CA LYS A 124 -6.55 -3.64 0.80
C LYS A 124 -7.12 -2.36 0.20
N THR A 125 -6.73 -2.05 -1.03
CA THR A 125 -7.21 -0.88 -1.78
C THR A 125 -8.64 -1.12 -2.25
N ILE A 126 -9.55 -0.18 -1.98
CA ILE A 126 -10.93 -0.26 -2.44
C ILE A 126 -11.03 0.29 -3.87
N ILE A 127 -11.71 -0.46 -4.73
CA ILE A 127 -11.95 -0.13 -6.13
C ILE A 127 -13.37 0.43 -6.32
N SER A 128 -14.36 -0.20 -5.71
CA SER A 128 -15.76 0.22 -5.77
C SER A 128 -16.45 -0.10 -4.44
N LEU A 129 -17.42 0.73 -4.10
CA LEU A 129 -18.29 0.53 -2.97
C LEU A 129 -19.72 0.81 -3.43
N GLU A 130 -20.54 -0.22 -3.42
CA GLU A 130 -21.94 -0.21 -3.87
C GLU A 130 -22.87 -0.46 -2.68
N LYS A 131 -23.96 0.30 -2.58
CA LYS A 131 -25.05 0.01 -1.64
C LYS A 131 -25.91 -1.13 -2.21
N ILE A 132 -26.25 -2.10 -1.37
CA ILE A 132 -27.24 -3.15 -1.67
C ILE A 132 -28.62 -2.67 -1.20
#